data_AF-A0A380FHJ3-F1
#
_entry.id   AF-A0A380FHJ3-F1
#
_cell.length_a   1.000
_cell.length_b   1.000
_cell.length_c   1.000
_cell.angle_alpha   90.00
_cell.angle_beta   90.00
_cell.angle_gamma   90.00
#
_symmetry.space_group_name_H-M   'P 1'
#
loop_
_entity.id
_entity.type
_entity.pdbx_description
1 polymer ?
#
loop_
_entity_poly.entity_id
_entity_poly.type
_entity_poly.pdbx_seq_one_letter_code
_entity_poly.pdbx_strand_id
1 'polypeptide(L)'
;MSVEKGVKVSRITALQDDIKMALAAKDIRIEAPIPGTSLVGIEVPNQSSTKVNLRSIIDTPKFKNSESKLTVAMGYRINNEPLLMDIAKTPHALIAGATGSGKISV
;
A
#
# COMPACT_ATOMS: atom_id res chain seq x y z
N MET A 1 10.77 -14.09 -2.39
CA MET A 1 11.88 -14.90 -2.95
C MET A 1 13.15 -14.55 -2.22
N SER A 2 13.96 -15.54 -1.82
CA SER A 2 15.29 -15.29 -1.27
C SER A 2 16.25 -15.00 -2.42
N VAL A 3 16.94 -13.87 -2.38
CA VAL A 3 17.91 -13.50 -3.41
C VAL A 3 19.16 -14.36 -3.20
N GLU A 4 19.56 -15.10 -4.24
CA GLU A 4 20.78 -15.91 -4.21
C GLU A 4 22.02 -15.01 -3.96
N LYS A 5 22.98 -15.48 -3.17
CA LYS A 5 24.16 -14.68 -2.79
C LYS A 5 24.90 -14.21 -4.05
N GLY A 6 24.84 -12.90 -4.34
CA GLY A 6 25.54 -12.26 -5.46
C GLY A 6 24.64 -11.64 -6.53
N VAL A 7 23.31 -11.89 -6.51
CA VAL A 7 22.39 -11.21 -7.42
C VAL A 7 22.14 -9.79 -6.93
N LYS A 8 22.56 -8.79 -7.72
CA LYS A 8 22.29 -7.38 -7.42
C LYS A 8 20.80 -7.09 -7.51
N VAL A 9 20.27 -6.35 -6.53
CA VAL A 9 18.87 -5.88 -6.53
C VAL A 9 18.51 -5.15 -7.83
N SER A 10 19.46 -4.38 -8.39
CA SER A 10 19.29 -3.67 -9.66
C SER A 10 18.94 -4.59 -10.85
N ARG A 11 19.36 -5.86 -10.80
CA ARG A 11 19.05 -6.84 -11.85
C ARG A 11 17.60 -7.29 -11.77
N ILE A 12 17.02 -7.35 -10.57
CA ILE A 12 15.61 -7.70 -10.37
C ILE A 12 14.71 -6.53 -10.79
N THR A 13 15.06 -5.31 -10.38
CA THR A 13 14.31 -4.11 -10.79
C THR A 13 14.39 -3.85 -12.29
N ALA A 14 15.49 -4.24 -12.95
CA ALA A 14 15.61 -4.14 -14.40
C ALA A 14 14.69 -5.10 -15.16
N LEU A 15 14.27 -6.21 -14.55
CA LEU A 15 13.35 -7.19 -15.14
C LEU A 15 11.87 -6.87 -14.85
N GLN A 16 11.56 -5.66 -14.37
CA GLN A 16 10.20 -5.30 -13.96
C GLN A 16 9.17 -5.51 -15.08
N ASP A 17 9.49 -5.08 -16.32
CA ASP A 17 8.58 -5.24 -17.47
C ASP A 17 8.43 -6.71 -17.90
N ASP A 18 9.51 -7.48 -17.86
CA ASP A 18 9.49 -8.91 -18.18
C ASP A 18 8.65 -9.70 -17.16
N ILE A 19 8.82 -9.40 -15.86
CA ILE A 19 8.03 -10.02 -14.79
C ILE A 19 6.56 -9.64 -14.92
N LYS A 20 6.28 -8.36 -15.23
CA LYS A 20 4.92 -7.86 -15.47
C LYS A 20 4.26 -8.59 -16.63
N MET A 21 4.98 -8.80 -17.74
CA MET A 21 4.52 -9.55 -18.89
C MET A 21 4.27 -11.03 -18.55
N ALA A 22 5.21 -11.68 -17.85
CA ALA A 22 5.10 -13.08 -17.46
C ALA A 22 3.92 -13.35 -16.51
N LEU A 23 3.58 -12.38 -15.66
CA LEU A 23 2.44 -12.46 -14.75
C LEU A 23 1.12 -11.99 -15.37
N ALA A 24 1.13 -11.54 -16.63
CA ALA A 24 -0.01 -10.87 -17.26
C ALA A 24 -0.61 -9.74 -16.39
N ALA A 25 0.25 -9.04 -15.65
CA ALA A 25 -0.15 -8.03 -14.67
C ALA A 25 -0.23 -6.65 -15.32
N LYS A 26 -1.24 -5.86 -14.95
CA LYS A 26 -1.35 -4.46 -15.41
C LYS A 26 -0.19 -3.60 -14.91
N ASP A 27 0.32 -3.90 -13.72
CA ASP A 27 1.50 -3.27 -13.14
C ASP A 27 2.09 -4.13 -12.03
N ILE A 28 3.31 -3.85 -11.55
CA ILE A 28 3.90 -4.48 -10.36
C ILE A 28 4.71 -3.46 -9.55
N ARG A 29 4.81 -3.64 -8.23
CA ARG A 29 5.69 -2.86 -7.35
C ARG A 29 6.73 -3.77 -6.71
N ILE A 30 8.00 -3.43 -6.86
CA ILE A 30 9.12 -4.19 -6.29
C ILE A 30 9.65 -3.45 -5.07
N GLU A 31 9.65 -4.11 -3.92
CA GLU A 31 10.24 -3.61 -2.68
C GLU A 31 11.47 -4.44 -2.33
N ALA A 32 12.65 -3.82 -2.39
CA ALA A 32 13.91 -4.52 -2.25
C ALA A 32 14.97 -3.67 -1.53
N PRO A 33 15.61 -4.20 -0.46
CA PRO A 33 15.17 -5.33 0.37
C PRO A 33 13.96 -4.97 1.25
N ILE A 34 13.11 -5.95 1.60
CA ILE A 34 12.07 -5.72 2.62
C ILE A 34 12.77 -5.42 3.95
N PRO A 35 12.44 -4.32 4.65
CA PRO A 35 13.08 -3.94 5.92
C PRO A 35 13.15 -5.10 6.92
N GLY A 36 14.35 -5.35 7.46
CA GLY A 36 14.58 -6.42 8.43
C GLY A 36 14.71 -7.83 7.84
N THR A 37 14.68 -8.00 6.50
CA THR A 37 14.87 -9.29 5.84
C THR A 37 15.80 -9.20 4.64
N SER A 38 16.34 -10.35 4.18
CA SER A 38 17.09 -10.46 2.93
C SER A 38 16.20 -10.79 1.71
N LEU A 39 14.90 -10.59 1.84
CA LEU A 39 13.91 -10.94 0.83
C LEU A 39 13.58 -9.74 -0.06
N VAL A 40 13.17 -10.03 -1.28
CA VAL A 40 12.53 -9.07 -2.18
C VAL A 40 11.04 -9.33 -2.19
N GLY A 41 10.27 -8.28 -1.95
CA GLY A 41 8.82 -8.24 -2.08
C GLY A 41 8.43 -7.81 -3.49
N ILE A 42 7.48 -8.53 -4.08
CA ILE A 42 6.86 -8.15 -5.35
C ILE A 42 5.36 -8.10 -5.10
N GLU A 43 4.80 -6.90 -5.19
CA GLU A 43 3.37 -6.64 -5.08
C GLU A 43 2.76 -6.67 -6.48
N VAL A 44 1.76 -7.53 -6.66
CA VAL A 44 1.03 -7.69 -7.92
C VAL A 44 -0.42 -7.28 -7.65
N PRO A 45 -1.01 -6.37 -8.44
CA PRO A 45 -2.41 -6.01 -8.32
C PRO A 45 -3.31 -7.23 -8.47
N ASN A 46 -4.34 -7.31 -7.64
CA ASN A 46 -5.39 -8.31 -7.80
C ASN A 46 -6.05 -8.16 -9.18
N GLN A 47 -6.34 -9.29 -9.84
CA GLN A 47 -7.03 -9.28 -11.15
C GLN A 47 -8.39 -8.58 -11.08
N SER A 48 -9.08 -8.73 -9.95
CA SER A 48 -10.30 -7.98 -9.63
C SER A 48 -10.06 -7.16 -8.36
N SER A 49 -10.10 -5.83 -8.50
CA SER A 49 -9.95 -4.93 -7.36
C SER A 49 -11.25 -4.88 -6.55
N THR A 50 -11.12 -5.02 -5.24
CA THR A 50 -12.26 -4.88 -4.32
C THR A 50 -12.43 -3.42 -3.95
N LYS A 51 -13.65 -2.91 -4.03
CA LYS A 51 -13.95 -1.53 -3.60
C LYS A 51 -13.88 -1.45 -2.08
N VAL A 52 -13.11 -0.48 -1.58
CA VAL A 52 -13.05 -0.12 -0.17
C VAL A 52 -14.16 0.89 0.13
N ASN A 53 -15.14 0.50 0.95
CA ASN A 53 -16.19 1.42 1.41
C ASN A 53 -15.76 2.07 2.72
N LEU A 54 -15.91 3.39 2.85
CA LEU A 54 -15.65 4.12 4.10
C LEU A 54 -16.34 3.46 5.31
N ARG A 55 -17.58 2.99 5.12
CA ARG A 55 -18.34 2.29 6.15
C ARG A 55 -17.57 1.13 6.78
N SER A 56 -16.87 0.36 5.95
CA SER A 56 -16.13 -0.82 6.40
C SER A 56 -15.02 -0.47 7.40
N ILE A 57 -14.50 0.76 7.36
CA ILE A 57 -13.42 1.23 8.25
C ILE A 57 -14.01 1.85 9.51
N ILE A 58 -15.01 2.74 9.36
CA ILE A 58 -15.64 3.42 10.50
C ILE A 58 -16.40 2.43 11.41
N ASP A 59 -16.86 1.30 10.86
CA ASP A 59 -17.54 0.28 11.65
C ASP A 59 -16.57 -0.60 12.46
N THR A 60 -15.25 -0.50 12.22
CA THR A 60 -14.25 -1.29 12.94
C THR A 60 -14.11 -0.86 14.41
N PRO A 61 -13.80 -1.81 15.32
CA PRO A 61 -13.50 -1.47 16.71
C PRO A 61 -12.34 -0.49 16.84
N LYS A 62 -11.34 -0.59 15.95
CA LYS A 62 -10.15 0.28 15.95
C LYS A 62 -10.51 1.75 15.71
N PHE A 63 -11.49 2.03 14.86
CA PHE A 63 -11.98 3.39 14.63
C PHE A 63 -12.92 3.84 15.77
N LYS A 64 -13.90 3.00 16.13
CA LYS A 64 -14.90 3.32 17.17
C LYS A 64 -14.29 3.57 18.54
N ASN A 65 -13.21 2.85 18.88
CA ASN A 65 -12.50 2.97 20.14
C ASN A 65 -11.32 3.94 20.07
N SER A 66 -11.21 4.74 19.00
CA SER A 66 -10.13 5.74 18.91
C SER A 66 -10.34 6.84 19.95
N GLU A 67 -9.30 7.14 20.73
CA GLU A 67 -9.35 8.18 21.77
C GLU A 67 -9.49 9.59 21.19
N SER A 68 -8.86 9.83 20.03
CA SER A 68 -8.88 11.13 19.38
C SER A 68 -10.15 11.33 18.57
N LYS A 69 -10.86 12.43 18.85
CA LYS A 69 -12.00 12.91 18.03
C LYS A 69 -11.58 13.38 16.64
N LEU A 70 -10.28 13.56 16.41
CA LEU A 70 -9.70 13.96 15.12
C LEU A 70 -9.10 12.77 14.35
N THR A 71 -9.56 11.55 14.67
CA THR A 71 -9.18 10.35 13.94
C THR A 71 -9.85 10.30 12.58
N VAL A 72 -9.06 10.10 11.53
CA VAL A 72 -9.50 9.98 10.14
C VAL A 72 -9.25 8.56 9.65
N ALA A 73 -10.25 8.01 8.97
CA ALA A 73 -10.17 6.74 8.27
C ALA A 73 -9.56 6.95 6.88
N MET A 74 -8.33 6.49 6.67
CA MET A 74 -7.57 6.73 5.41
C MET A 74 -7.76 5.62 4.37
N GLY A 75 -8.11 4.40 4.80
CA GLY A 75 -8.21 3.24 3.91
C GLY A 75 -7.81 1.93 4.59
N TYR A 76 -7.39 0.97 3.78
CA TYR A 76 -6.77 -0.27 4.23
C TYR A 76 -5.32 -0.34 3.77
N ARG A 77 -4.51 -1.01 4.59
CA ARG A 77 -3.16 -1.45 4.21
C ARG A 77 -3.23 -2.69 3.32
N ILE A 78 -2.11 -3.05 2.70
CA ILE A 78 -1.97 -4.26 1.86
C ILE A 78 -2.29 -5.57 2.62
N ASN A 79 -2.17 -5.56 3.94
CA ASN A 79 -2.51 -6.67 4.83
C ASN A 79 -3.97 -6.63 5.34
N ASN A 80 -4.83 -5.82 4.71
CA ASN A 80 -6.24 -5.59 5.08
C ASN A 80 -6.46 -4.99 6.48
N GLU A 81 -5.43 -4.40 7.09
CA GLU A 81 -5.61 -3.67 8.34
C GLU A 81 -6.14 -2.25 8.10
N PRO A 82 -7.12 -1.77 8.90
CA PRO A 82 -7.56 -0.38 8.83
C PRO A 82 -6.42 0.60 9.09
N LEU A 83 -6.21 1.51 8.13
CA LEU A 83 -5.27 2.63 8.24
C LEU A 83 -6.02 3.84 8.80
N LEU A 84 -5.64 4.23 10.01
CA LEU A 84 -6.18 5.39 10.72
C LEU A 84 -5.07 6.41 10.93
N MET A 85 -5.41 7.69 10.81
CA MET A 85 -4.53 8.83 11.11
C MET A 85 -5.18 9.69 12.18
N ASP A 86 -4.40 10.22 13.12
CA ASP A 86 -4.88 11.17 14.11
C ASP A 86 -4.34 12.56 13.78
N ILE A 87 -5.20 13.46 13.31
CA ILE A 87 -4.79 14.83 12.93
C ILE A 87 -4.22 15.56 14.15
N ALA A 88 -4.64 15.26 15.39
CA ALA A 88 -4.07 15.90 16.57
C ALA A 88 -2.56 15.63 16.72
N LYS A 89 -2.10 14.46 16.26
CA LYS A 89 -0.68 14.04 16.30
C LYS A 89 0.08 14.47 15.04
N THR A 90 -0.64 14.71 13.94
CA THR A 90 -0.10 15.23 12.67
C THR A 90 -0.90 16.48 12.27
N PRO A 91 -0.66 17.63 12.92
CA PRO A 91 -1.59 18.77 12.91
C PRO A 91 -1.78 19.42 11.53
N HIS A 92 -0.96 19.05 10.55
CA HIS A 92 -1.02 19.55 9.19
C HIS A 92 -0.74 18.38 8.25
N ALA A 93 -1.46 18.31 7.13
CA ALA A 93 -1.28 17.29 6.10
C ALA A 93 -1.36 17.93 4.71
N LEU A 94 -0.57 17.40 3.77
CA LEU A 94 -0.61 17.78 2.36
C LEU A 94 -1.16 16.62 1.54
N ILE A 95 -2.22 16.86 0.78
CA ILE A 95 -2.81 15.88 -0.15
C ILE A 95 -2.51 16.33 -1.58
N ALA A 96 -1.71 15.57 -2.31
CA ALA A 96 -1.25 15.88 -3.67
C ALA A 96 -1.27 14.65 -4.60
N GLY A 97 -1.22 14.86 -5.91
CA GLY A 97 -1.32 13.79 -6.94
C GLY A 97 -2.05 14.24 -8.23
N ALA A 98 -2.14 13.37 -9.24
CA ALA A 98 -2.71 13.69 -10.56
C ALA A 98 -4.26 13.58 -10.63
N THR A 99 -4.90 14.06 -11.69
CA THR A 99 -6.35 13.88 -11.92
C THR A 99 -6.70 12.39 -12.01
N GLY A 100 -7.82 11.98 -11.38
CA GLY A 100 -8.25 10.57 -11.38
C GLY A 100 -7.53 9.65 -10.38
N SER A 101 -6.55 10.15 -9.63
CA SER A 101 -5.82 9.37 -8.60
C SER A 101 -6.58 9.15 -7.29
N GLY A 102 -7.80 9.66 -7.17
CA GLY A 102 -8.65 9.49 -5.98
C GLY A 102 -8.54 10.58 -4.90
N LYS A 103 -7.75 11.65 -5.10
CA LYS A 103 -7.55 12.71 -4.10
C LYS A 103 -8.82 13.36 -3.54
N ILE A 104 -9.84 13.55 -4.37
CA ILE A 104 -11.12 14.17 -3.96
C ILE A 104 -11.95 13.18 -3.12
N SER A 105 -11.66 11.88 -3.24
CA SER A 105 -12.33 10.82 -2.51
C SER A 105 -11.64 10.44 -1.19
N VAL A 106 -10.43 10.98 -0.96
CA VAL A 106 -9.70 10.90 0.32
C VAL A 106 -10.17 12.04 1.21
#